data_AF-A0A246I6G4-F1
#
_entry.id   AF-A0A246I6G4-F1
#
_cell.length_a   1.000
_cell.length_b   1.000
_cell.length_c   1.000
_cell.angle_alpha   90.00
_cell.angle_beta   90.00
_cell.angle_gamma   90.00
#
_symmetry.space_group_name_H-M   'P 1'
#
loop_
_entity.id
_entity.type
_entity.pdbx_description
1 polymer ?
#
loop_
_entity_poly.entity_id
_entity_poly.type
_entity_poly.pdbx_seq_one_letter_code
_entity_poly.pdbx_strand_id
1 'polypeptide(L)'
;MLLFFALAAAMGTSAEPPKAPDCSYDRAAMLAMEPDAFDQDLEGGWRTLADRGCHREAADLLAAYAVLPKAAGNTMILWHESQMRAEAGQYPEAVALMQRTYKPTATDPGYWNAYVDGTIAFLQRDRAALEKARARLIAIPAPEQIAKALKDGRYHFTTAGGQKVDVPWPPNLDVLDGFLRCFDRDYHNAMGNQACRNPEGD
;
A
#
# COMPACT_ATOMS: atom_id res chain seq x y z
N MET A 1 -47.09 -50.01 15.25
CA MET A 1 -45.69 -50.00 14.77
C MET A 1 -45.25 -48.53 14.74
N LEU A 2 -44.53 -48.07 15.76
CA LEU A 2 -44.10 -46.69 15.94
C LEU A 2 -42.72 -46.51 15.30
N LEU A 3 -42.60 -45.63 14.29
CA LEU A 3 -41.32 -45.22 13.74
C LEU A 3 -40.75 -44.04 14.55
N PHE A 4 -39.61 -44.24 15.18
CA PHE A 4 -38.79 -43.19 15.78
C PHE A 4 -37.88 -42.58 14.70
N PHE A 5 -38.04 -41.28 14.43
CA PHE A 5 -37.03 -40.50 13.71
C PHE A 5 -35.95 -40.05 14.70
N ALA A 6 -34.74 -40.57 14.57
CA ALA A 6 -33.57 -40.08 15.30
C ALA A 6 -32.99 -38.86 14.57
N LEU A 7 -33.07 -37.68 15.20
CA LEU A 7 -32.45 -36.45 14.73
C LEU A 7 -30.98 -36.44 15.20
N ALA A 8 -30.04 -36.68 14.29
CA ALA A 8 -28.61 -36.55 14.58
C ALA A 8 -28.22 -35.06 14.54
N ALA A 9 -27.97 -34.46 15.70
CA ALA A 9 -27.40 -33.12 15.80
C ALA A 9 -25.90 -33.19 15.46
N ALA A 10 -25.51 -32.67 14.30
CA ALA A 10 -24.11 -32.47 13.96
C ALA A 10 -23.55 -31.32 14.81
N MET A 11 -22.74 -31.66 15.81
CA MET A 11 -21.93 -30.67 16.54
C MET A 11 -20.85 -30.13 15.59
N GLY A 12 -21.08 -28.95 15.03
CA GLY A 12 -20.05 -28.22 14.29
C GLY A 12 -18.92 -27.87 15.24
N THR A 13 -17.72 -28.37 14.97
CA THR A 13 -16.50 -27.95 15.64
C THR A 13 -16.23 -26.50 15.29
N SER A 14 -16.48 -25.58 16.22
CA SER A 14 -16.00 -24.19 16.10
C SER A 14 -14.48 -24.22 16.07
N ALA A 15 -13.89 -23.85 14.93
CA ALA A 15 -12.46 -23.65 14.83
C ALA A 15 -12.04 -22.52 15.79
N GLU A 16 -10.98 -22.74 16.57
CA GLU A 16 -10.42 -21.73 17.45
C GLU A 16 -9.90 -20.55 16.60
N PRO A 17 -10.20 -19.29 16.97
CA PRO A 17 -9.74 -18.14 16.21
C PRO A 17 -8.20 -18.15 16.12
N PRO A 18 -7.64 -17.74 14.96
CA PRO A 18 -6.19 -17.74 14.79
C PRO A 18 -5.52 -16.89 15.86
N LYS A 19 -4.42 -17.42 16.41
CA LYS A 19 -3.60 -16.71 17.39
C LYS A 19 -3.09 -15.39 16.79
N ALA A 20 -3.23 -14.31 17.55
CA ALA A 20 -2.68 -13.01 17.16
C ALA A 20 -1.16 -13.08 16.91
N PRO A 21 -0.63 -12.30 15.95
CA PRO A 21 0.80 -12.33 15.64
C PRO A 21 1.65 -11.82 16.81
N ASP A 22 2.89 -12.30 16.88
CA ASP A 22 3.89 -11.76 17.80
C ASP A 22 4.49 -10.47 17.23
N CYS A 23 4.11 -9.36 17.84
CA CYS A 23 4.55 -8.03 17.48
C CYS A 23 5.70 -7.50 18.34
N SER A 24 6.42 -8.37 19.06
CA SER A 24 7.65 -7.98 19.75
C SER A 24 8.79 -7.71 18.76
N TYR A 25 9.65 -6.75 19.11
CA TYR A 25 10.84 -6.37 18.35
C TYR A 25 11.79 -5.54 19.22
N ASP A 26 13.07 -5.49 18.83
CA ASP A 26 14.02 -4.58 19.45
C ASP A 26 13.88 -3.16 18.86
N ARG A 27 13.09 -2.34 19.56
CA ARG A 27 12.85 -0.95 19.14
C ARG A 27 14.14 -0.12 19.12
N ALA A 28 15.06 -0.33 20.04
CA ALA A 28 16.29 0.46 20.10
C ALA A 28 17.19 0.15 18.90
N ALA A 29 17.35 -1.13 18.57
CA ALA A 29 18.09 -1.56 17.38
C ALA A 29 17.47 -1.01 16.09
N MET A 30 16.13 -1.09 15.95
CA MET A 30 15.43 -0.57 14.77
C MET A 30 15.61 0.95 14.60
N LEU A 31 15.48 1.72 15.69
CA LEU A 31 15.71 3.17 15.65
C LEU A 31 17.18 3.55 15.43
N ALA A 32 18.12 2.64 15.68
CA ALA A 32 19.53 2.86 15.44
C ALA A 32 19.94 2.68 13.96
N MET A 33 19.14 1.98 13.14
CA MET A 33 19.41 1.75 11.71
C MET A 33 19.55 3.06 10.91
N GLU A 34 20.34 3.04 9.83
CA GLU A 34 20.40 4.15 8.87
C GLU A 34 19.15 4.20 7.98
N PRO A 35 18.76 5.37 7.43
CA PRO A 35 17.49 5.56 6.72
C PRO A 35 17.20 4.52 5.64
N ASP A 36 18.19 4.16 4.82
CA ASP A 36 18.01 3.19 3.74
C ASP A 36 17.72 1.78 4.28
N ALA A 37 18.48 1.34 5.30
CA ALA A 37 18.27 0.04 5.94
C ALA A 37 16.95 -0.03 6.72
N PHE A 38 16.50 1.10 7.27
CA PHE A 38 15.23 1.18 7.99
C PHE A 38 14.03 1.19 7.04
N ASP A 39 14.07 2.01 5.98
CA ASP A 39 12.88 2.37 5.20
C ASP A 39 12.84 1.80 3.77
N GLN A 40 13.99 1.51 3.16
CA GLN A 40 14.09 1.11 1.76
C GLN A 40 14.47 -0.36 1.58
N ASP A 41 14.99 -1.02 2.62
CA ASP A 41 15.19 -2.48 2.63
C ASP A 41 13.83 -3.19 2.54
N LEU A 42 13.68 -4.04 1.52
CA LEU A 42 12.44 -4.78 1.25
C LEU A 42 12.29 -6.02 2.14
N GLU A 43 13.38 -6.53 2.72
CA GLU A 43 13.39 -7.72 3.58
C GLU A 43 13.67 -7.37 5.06
N GLY A 44 14.02 -6.11 5.33
CA GLY A 44 14.47 -5.63 6.64
C GLY A 44 13.63 -4.48 7.22
N GLY A 45 14.21 -3.82 8.22
CA GLY A 45 13.65 -2.64 8.86
C GLY A 45 12.22 -2.81 9.39
N TRP A 46 11.39 -1.78 9.19
CA TRP A 46 10.01 -1.77 9.68
C TRP A 46 9.10 -2.79 8.98
N ARG A 47 9.44 -3.22 7.75
CA ARG A 47 8.63 -4.19 6.99
C ARG A 47 8.52 -5.52 7.69
N THR A 48 9.55 -5.93 8.43
CA THR A 48 9.53 -7.17 9.22
C THR A 48 8.35 -7.26 10.19
N LEU A 49 7.87 -6.12 10.73
CA LEU A 49 6.64 -6.08 11.55
C LEU A 49 5.39 -6.15 10.68
N ALA A 50 5.35 -5.36 9.60
CA ALA A 50 4.21 -5.31 8.69
C ALA A 50 3.91 -6.69 8.05
N ASP A 51 4.95 -7.43 7.66
CA ASP A 51 4.82 -8.76 7.05
C ASP A 51 4.23 -9.80 8.02
N ARG A 52 4.37 -9.59 9.32
CA ARG A 52 3.72 -10.40 10.37
C ARG A 52 2.29 -9.96 10.68
N GLY A 53 1.77 -8.92 10.01
CA GLY A 53 0.47 -8.33 10.29
C GLY A 53 0.47 -7.32 11.44
N CYS A 54 1.65 -6.92 11.95
CA CYS A 54 1.80 -5.97 13.06
C CYS A 54 1.79 -4.51 12.56
N HIS A 55 0.75 -4.15 11.80
CA HIS A 55 0.69 -2.87 11.08
C HIS A 55 0.68 -1.65 12.01
N ARG A 56 -0.01 -1.73 13.15
CA ARG A 56 -0.06 -0.63 14.11
C ARG A 56 1.32 -0.39 14.75
N GLU A 57 2.01 -1.45 15.15
CA GLU A 57 3.34 -1.39 15.74
C GLU A 57 4.38 -0.91 14.71
N ALA A 58 4.25 -1.34 13.44
CA ALA A 58 5.05 -0.81 12.34
C ALA A 58 4.81 0.70 12.13
N ALA A 59 3.55 1.16 12.17
CA ALA A 59 3.22 2.58 12.07
C ALA A 59 3.80 3.40 13.24
N ASP A 60 3.72 2.89 14.47
CA ASP A 60 4.30 3.56 15.64
C ASP A 60 5.83 3.61 15.58
N LEU A 61 6.47 2.58 15.02
CA LEU A 61 7.90 2.56 14.76
C LEU A 61 8.31 3.60 13.70
N LEU A 62 7.57 3.68 12.58
CA LEU A 62 7.77 4.68 11.53
C LEU A 62 7.61 6.10 12.06
N ALA A 63 6.57 6.36 12.86
CA ALA A 63 6.34 7.64 13.52
C ALA A 63 7.51 8.05 14.42
N ALA A 64 8.02 7.10 15.21
CA ALA A 64 9.17 7.32 16.09
C ALA A 64 10.47 7.56 15.31
N TYR A 65 10.66 6.90 14.17
CA TYR A 65 11.82 7.08 13.33
C TYR A 65 11.78 8.44 12.60
N ALA A 66 10.61 8.87 12.13
CA ALA A 66 10.41 10.11 11.38
C ALA A 66 10.84 11.38 12.12
N VAL A 67 10.86 11.36 13.47
CA VAL A 67 11.29 12.50 14.30
C VAL A 67 12.79 12.53 14.56
N LEU A 68 13.55 11.52 14.14
CA LEU A 68 15.00 11.49 14.33
C LEU A 68 15.69 12.46 13.36
N PRO A 69 16.79 13.13 13.77
CA PRO A 69 17.53 14.04 12.89
C PRO A 69 17.96 13.39 11.56
N LYS A 70 18.33 12.10 11.58
CA LYS A 70 18.72 11.34 10.38
C LYS A 70 17.58 11.06 9.39
N ALA A 71 16.33 11.24 9.81
CA ALA A 71 15.14 11.08 8.97
C ALA A 71 14.64 12.42 8.41
N ALA A 72 15.27 13.55 8.79
CA ALA A 72 14.79 14.88 8.44
C ALA A 72 14.66 15.06 6.92
N GLY A 73 13.48 15.51 6.48
CA GLY A 73 13.17 15.75 5.06
C GLY A 73 12.76 14.51 4.26
N ASN A 74 12.84 13.30 4.82
CA ASN A 74 12.40 12.09 4.14
C ASN A 74 10.87 11.90 4.32
N THR A 75 10.10 12.41 3.35
CA THR A 75 8.63 12.27 3.36
C THR A 75 8.14 10.86 3.01
N MET A 76 9.00 9.97 2.49
CA MET A 76 8.62 8.58 2.23
C MET A 76 8.35 7.80 3.51
N ILE A 77 9.03 8.12 4.60
CA ILE A 77 8.74 7.52 5.91
C ILE A 77 7.31 7.88 6.35
N LEU A 78 6.87 9.12 6.13
CA LEU A 78 5.49 9.52 6.43
C LEU A 78 4.47 8.82 5.52
N TRP A 79 4.83 8.61 4.25
CA TRP A 79 4.01 7.82 3.33
C TRP A 79 3.86 6.38 3.82
N HIS A 80 4.96 5.71 4.17
CA HIS A 80 4.92 4.35 4.71
C HIS A 80 4.15 4.28 6.03
N GLU A 81 4.33 5.25 6.93
CA GLU A 81 3.54 5.35 8.16
C GLU A 81 2.04 5.39 7.81
N SER A 82 1.65 6.24 6.86
CA SER A 82 0.25 6.37 6.47
C SER A 82 -0.35 5.09 5.90
N GLN A 83 0.42 4.31 5.12
CA GLN A 83 -0.05 3.01 4.62
C GLN A 83 -0.22 2.03 5.78
N MET A 84 0.69 1.98 6.75
CA MET A 84 0.55 1.12 7.92
C MET A 84 -0.62 1.52 8.82
N ARG A 85 -0.89 2.83 8.96
CA ARG A 85 -2.13 3.32 9.59
C ARG A 85 -3.37 2.84 8.84
N ALA A 86 -3.36 2.89 7.51
CA ALA A 86 -4.46 2.40 6.68
C ALA A 86 -4.65 0.87 6.78
N GLU A 87 -3.58 0.09 6.75
CA GLU A 87 -3.61 -1.36 7.00
C GLU A 87 -4.24 -1.68 8.37
N ALA A 88 -3.94 -0.86 9.39
CA ALA A 88 -4.52 -0.98 10.73
C ALA A 88 -5.96 -0.39 10.86
N GLY A 89 -6.56 0.10 9.77
CA GLY A 89 -7.90 0.71 9.77
C GLY A 89 -7.96 2.15 10.34
N GLN A 90 -6.83 2.78 10.62
CA GLN A 90 -6.69 4.13 11.17
C GLN A 90 -6.75 5.19 10.05
N TYR A 91 -7.87 5.24 9.33
CA TYR A 91 -7.99 6.05 8.10
C TYR A 91 -7.87 7.56 8.29
N PRO A 92 -8.46 8.20 9.32
CA PRO A 92 -8.28 9.64 9.54
C PRO A 92 -6.80 10.03 9.71
N GLU A 93 -6.05 9.25 10.48
CA GLU A 93 -4.61 9.44 10.72
C GLU A 93 -3.80 9.20 9.45
N ALA A 94 -4.11 8.12 8.72
CA ALA A 94 -3.50 7.82 7.42
C ALA A 94 -3.68 8.99 6.44
N VAL A 95 -4.90 9.50 6.28
CA VAL A 95 -5.20 10.63 5.38
C VAL A 95 -4.41 11.88 5.76
N ALA A 96 -4.36 12.23 7.04
CA ALA A 96 -3.61 13.41 7.51
C ALA A 96 -2.11 13.28 7.22
N LEU A 97 -1.54 12.07 7.33
CA LEU A 97 -0.15 11.81 6.97
C LEU A 97 0.07 11.86 5.46
N MET A 98 -0.80 11.23 4.65
CA MET A 98 -0.72 11.22 3.19
C MET A 98 -0.69 12.64 2.62
N GLN A 99 -1.53 13.54 3.14
CA GLN A 99 -1.56 14.95 2.73
C GLN A 99 -0.22 15.68 2.95
N ARG A 100 0.58 15.27 3.94
CA ARG A 100 1.90 15.86 4.20
C ARG A 100 2.98 15.40 3.22
N THR A 101 2.66 14.43 2.37
CA THR A 101 3.61 13.86 1.40
C THR A 101 3.51 14.50 0.01
N TYR A 102 2.59 15.44 -0.21
CA TYR A 102 2.46 16.13 -1.49
C TYR A 102 3.78 16.76 -1.93
N LYS A 103 4.07 16.65 -3.22
CA LYS A 103 5.26 17.21 -3.85
C LYS A 103 4.93 18.50 -4.61
N PRO A 104 5.85 19.49 -4.63
CA PRO A 104 5.73 20.63 -5.53
C PRO A 104 5.69 20.21 -7.00
N THR A 105 4.89 20.90 -7.80
CA THR A 105 4.77 20.63 -9.25
C THR A 105 6.09 20.81 -10.01
N ALA A 106 7.00 21.63 -9.47
CA ALA A 106 8.35 21.83 -10.03
C ALA A 106 9.23 20.57 -9.96
N THR A 107 8.97 19.68 -9.00
CA THR A 107 9.75 18.45 -8.78
C THR A 107 9.03 17.18 -9.22
N ASP A 108 7.71 17.23 -9.33
CA ASP A 108 6.86 16.14 -9.80
C ASP A 108 5.67 16.75 -10.56
N PRO A 109 5.49 16.47 -11.86
CA PRO A 109 4.39 17.06 -12.66
C PRO A 109 2.97 16.75 -12.17
N GLY A 110 2.82 15.92 -11.13
CA GLY A 110 1.56 15.55 -10.51
C GLY A 110 1.32 14.05 -10.43
N TYR A 111 2.25 13.21 -10.87
CA TYR A 111 2.15 11.74 -10.78
C TYR A 111 1.98 11.30 -9.34
N TRP A 112 2.87 11.78 -8.46
CA TRP A 112 2.81 11.46 -7.05
C TRP A 112 1.53 11.99 -6.42
N ASN A 113 1.20 13.26 -6.66
CA ASN A 113 0.04 13.89 -6.04
C ASN A 113 -1.28 13.25 -6.51
N ALA A 114 -1.40 12.81 -7.76
CA ALA A 114 -2.58 12.10 -8.24
C ALA A 114 -2.71 10.72 -7.58
N TYR A 115 -1.60 10.03 -7.33
CA TYR A 115 -1.61 8.77 -6.57
C TYR A 115 -2.02 8.99 -5.11
N VAL A 116 -1.48 10.02 -4.45
CA VAL A 116 -1.87 10.43 -3.09
C VAL A 116 -3.36 10.77 -3.03
N ASP A 117 -3.86 11.60 -3.96
CA ASP A 117 -5.26 11.99 -4.05
C ASP A 117 -6.18 10.77 -4.19
N GLY A 118 -5.82 9.82 -5.06
CA GLY A 118 -6.61 8.61 -5.28
C GLY A 118 -6.63 7.69 -4.05
N THR A 119 -5.49 7.54 -3.38
CA THR A 119 -5.41 6.75 -2.16
C THR A 119 -6.23 7.36 -1.03
N ILE A 120 -6.14 8.68 -0.82
CA ILE A 120 -6.96 9.41 0.16
C ILE A 120 -8.45 9.23 -0.16
N ALA A 121 -8.84 9.41 -1.43
CA ALA A 121 -10.23 9.26 -1.85
C ALA A 121 -10.77 7.85 -1.57
N PHE A 122 -9.97 6.81 -1.81
CA PHE A 122 -10.34 5.43 -1.44
C PHE A 122 -10.56 5.29 0.07
N LEU A 123 -9.62 5.77 0.90
CA LEU A 123 -9.73 5.72 2.37
C LEU A 123 -10.96 6.49 2.90
N GLN A 124 -11.33 7.57 2.23
CA GLN A 124 -12.49 8.39 2.55
C GLN A 124 -13.81 7.86 1.96
N ARG A 125 -13.78 6.73 1.23
CA ARG A 125 -14.93 6.17 0.50
C ARG A 125 -15.55 7.15 -0.49
N ASP A 126 -14.73 7.99 -1.11
CA ASP A 126 -15.13 8.91 -2.18
C ASP A 126 -14.75 8.35 -3.56
N ARG A 127 -15.68 7.62 -4.17
CA ARG A 127 -15.46 6.99 -5.47
C ARG A 127 -15.24 8.02 -6.58
N ALA A 128 -15.97 9.14 -6.53
CA ALA A 128 -15.87 10.18 -7.54
C ALA A 128 -14.51 10.89 -7.50
N ALA A 129 -14.00 11.18 -6.29
CA ALA A 129 -12.66 11.73 -6.12
C ALA A 129 -11.57 10.74 -6.59
N LEU A 130 -11.74 9.44 -6.33
CA LEU A 130 -10.82 8.40 -6.81
C LEU A 130 -10.80 8.33 -8.35
N GLU A 131 -11.97 8.34 -9.00
CA GLU A 131 -12.06 8.38 -10.47
C GLU A 131 -11.40 9.64 -11.06
N LYS A 132 -11.59 10.79 -10.40
CA LYS A 132 -10.96 12.05 -10.79
C LYS A 132 -9.44 12.02 -10.66
N ALA A 133 -8.93 11.49 -9.54
CA ALA A 133 -7.50 11.33 -9.31
C ALA A 133 -6.85 10.40 -10.35
N ARG A 134 -7.51 9.27 -10.65
CA ARG A 134 -7.10 8.37 -11.72
C ARG A 134 -7.08 9.05 -13.08
N ALA A 135 -8.15 9.76 -13.45
CA ALA A 135 -8.23 10.48 -14.72
C ALA A 135 -7.12 11.54 -14.84
N ARG A 136 -6.82 12.23 -13.74
CA ARG A 136 -5.71 13.18 -13.65
C ARG A 136 -4.36 12.48 -13.90
N LEU A 137 -4.13 11.32 -13.29
CA LEU A 137 -2.90 10.55 -13.45
C LEU A 137 -2.66 10.12 -14.91
N ILE A 138 -3.71 9.64 -15.59
CA ILE A 138 -3.66 9.24 -17.00
C ILE A 138 -3.36 10.42 -17.93
N ALA A 139 -3.87 11.60 -17.59
CA ALA A 139 -3.70 12.81 -18.41
C ALA A 139 -2.28 13.39 -18.36
N ILE A 140 -1.42 12.95 -17.44
CA ILE A 140 -0.05 13.44 -17.36
C ILE A 140 0.80 12.78 -18.46
N PRO A 141 1.39 13.57 -19.38
CA PRO A 141 2.13 13.02 -20.50
C PRO A 141 3.44 12.38 -20.03
N ALA A 142 3.72 11.18 -20.54
CA ALA A 142 4.99 10.53 -20.30
C ALA A 142 6.17 11.44 -20.65
N PRO A 143 7.23 11.49 -19.80
CA PRO A 143 8.48 12.11 -20.17
C PRO A 143 8.94 11.61 -21.55
N GLU A 144 9.49 12.48 -22.40
CA GLU A 144 9.75 12.17 -23.81
C GLU A 144 10.59 10.88 -24.00
N GLN A 145 11.56 10.65 -23.12
CA GLN A 145 12.38 9.45 -23.10
C GLN A 145 11.57 8.18 -22.80
N ILE A 146 10.57 8.28 -21.93
CA ILE A 146 9.65 7.18 -21.62
C ILE A 146 8.69 6.99 -22.79
N ALA A 147 8.10 8.08 -23.30
CA ALA A 147 7.15 8.06 -24.42
C ALA A 147 7.71 7.33 -25.64
N LYS A 148 9.01 7.49 -25.95
CA LYS A 148 9.68 6.79 -27.06
C LYS A 148 9.80 5.27 -26.87
N ALA A 149 9.80 4.79 -25.63
CA ALA A 149 9.91 3.37 -25.31
C ALA A 149 8.59 2.76 -24.78
N LEU A 150 7.51 3.54 -24.75
CA LEU A 150 6.18 3.03 -24.45
C LEU A 150 5.69 2.13 -25.58
N LYS A 151 5.23 0.93 -25.22
CA LYS A 151 4.51 0.01 -26.09
C LYS A 151 3.34 -0.55 -25.31
N ASP A 152 2.14 -0.49 -25.88
CA ASP A 152 0.92 -1.07 -25.30
C ASP A 152 0.66 -0.63 -23.83
N GLY A 153 0.94 0.65 -23.52
CA GLY A 153 0.76 1.21 -22.17
C GLY A 153 1.81 0.79 -21.14
N ARG A 154 2.89 0.14 -21.58
CA ARG A 154 3.98 -0.33 -20.73
C ARG A 154 5.31 0.28 -21.16
N TYR A 155 6.16 0.59 -20.19
CA TYR A 155 7.50 1.11 -20.43
C TYR A 155 8.52 -0.01 -20.18
N HIS A 156 9.27 -0.35 -21.24
CA HIS A 156 10.30 -1.37 -21.19
C HIS A 156 11.68 -0.71 -21.21
N PHE A 157 12.51 -1.01 -20.22
CA PHE A 157 13.89 -0.52 -20.18
C PHE A 157 14.82 -1.55 -19.53
N THR A 158 16.11 -1.44 -19.80
CA THR A 158 17.13 -2.25 -19.14
C THR A 158 17.86 -1.36 -18.13
N THR A 159 17.94 -1.79 -16.86
CA THR A 159 18.71 -1.08 -15.85
C THR A 159 20.21 -1.10 -16.18
N ALA A 160 21.01 -0.25 -15.55
CA ALA A 160 22.47 -0.29 -15.69
C ALA A 160 23.08 -1.66 -15.31
N GLY A 161 22.40 -2.43 -14.45
CA GLY A 161 22.77 -3.79 -14.06
C GLY A 161 22.28 -4.89 -15.01
N GLY A 162 21.70 -4.54 -16.17
CA GLY A 162 21.24 -5.51 -17.17
C GLY A 162 19.86 -6.12 -16.92
N GLN A 163 19.15 -5.71 -15.87
CA GLN A 163 17.81 -6.19 -15.58
C GLN A 163 16.81 -5.56 -16.56
N LYS A 164 16.04 -6.40 -17.27
CA LYS A 164 14.91 -5.94 -18.07
C LYS A 164 13.75 -5.62 -17.14
N VAL A 165 13.30 -4.38 -17.16
CA VAL A 165 12.15 -3.89 -16.41
C VAL A 165 11.01 -3.70 -17.39
N ASP A 166 9.86 -4.23 -17.00
CA ASP A 166 8.61 -4.11 -17.71
C ASP A 166 7.55 -3.65 -16.71
N VAL A 167 7.16 -2.37 -16.80
CA VAL A 167 6.23 -1.75 -15.85
C VAL A 167 5.09 -1.02 -16.57
N PRO A 168 3.86 -1.07 -16.03
CA PRO A 168 2.76 -0.25 -16.52
C PRO A 168 3.10 1.24 -16.46
N TRP A 169 2.58 1.99 -17.42
CA TRP A 169 2.59 3.44 -17.41
C TRP A 169 1.16 3.99 -17.34
N PRO A 170 0.89 5.07 -16.58
CA PRO A 170 1.77 5.74 -15.61
C PRO A 170 1.97 4.92 -14.32
N PRO A 171 3.02 5.22 -13.52
CA PRO A 171 3.26 4.56 -12.24
C PRO A 171 2.04 4.66 -11.32
N ASN A 172 1.77 3.59 -10.57
CA ASN A 172 0.64 3.49 -9.63
C ASN A 172 -0.77 3.54 -10.25
N LEU A 173 -0.91 3.55 -11.58
CA LEU A 173 -2.24 3.46 -12.20
C LEU A 173 -2.94 2.15 -11.82
N ASP A 174 -2.19 1.05 -11.81
CA ASP A 174 -2.67 -0.27 -11.41
C ASP A 174 -3.17 -0.30 -9.95
N VAL A 175 -2.61 0.55 -9.08
CA VAL A 175 -3.10 0.76 -7.71
C VAL A 175 -4.47 1.41 -7.72
N LEU A 176 -4.62 2.54 -8.40
CA LEU A 176 -5.90 3.27 -8.43
C LEU A 176 -6.99 2.46 -9.14
N ASP A 177 -6.61 1.69 -10.17
CA ASP A 177 -7.47 0.71 -10.81
C ASP A 177 -7.94 -0.38 -9.84
N GLY A 178 -7.03 -0.90 -9.01
CA GLY A 178 -7.39 -1.89 -8.00
C GLY A 178 -8.32 -1.36 -6.93
N PHE A 179 -8.10 -0.12 -6.48
CA PHE A 179 -9.03 0.57 -5.58
C PHE A 179 -10.41 0.75 -6.19
N LEU A 180 -10.53 1.07 -7.49
CA LEU A 180 -11.83 1.17 -8.14
C LEU A 180 -12.53 -0.18 -8.27
N ARG A 181 -11.79 -1.24 -8.58
CA ARG A 181 -12.33 -2.61 -8.69
C ARG A 181 -12.82 -3.14 -7.35
N CYS A 182 -12.05 -2.90 -6.29
CA CYS A 182 -12.32 -3.40 -4.96
C CYS A 182 -12.76 -2.27 -4.00
N PHE A 183 -13.55 -1.33 -4.50
CA PHE A 183 -13.88 -0.09 -3.82
C PHE A 183 -14.54 -0.29 -2.44
N ASP A 184 -15.34 -1.34 -2.29
CA ASP A 184 -16.05 -1.63 -1.05
C ASP A 184 -15.24 -2.49 -0.06
N ARG A 185 -14.02 -2.91 -0.42
CA ARG A 185 -13.11 -3.64 0.47
C ARG A 185 -12.39 -2.68 1.42
N ASP A 186 -11.87 -3.16 2.54
CA ASP A 186 -10.91 -2.39 3.32
C ASP A 186 -9.58 -2.20 2.56
N TYR A 187 -8.73 -1.30 3.06
CA TYR A 187 -7.44 -0.98 2.44
C TYR A 187 -6.55 -2.21 2.25
N HIS A 188 -6.44 -3.07 3.27
CA HIS A 188 -5.65 -4.30 3.21
C HIS A 188 -6.05 -5.18 2.03
N ASN A 189 -7.35 -5.45 1.91
CA ASN A 189 -7.89 -6.29 0.84
C ASN A 189 -7.82 -5.61 -0.53
N ALA A 190 -7.98 -4.29 -0.63
CA ALA A 190 -7.90 -3.61 -1.91
C ALA A 190 -6.45 -3.47 -2.43
N MET A 191 -5.47 -3.30 -1.52
CA MET A 191 -4.04 -3.24 -1.86
C MET A 191 -3.41 -4.61 -2.12
N GLY A 192 -3.62 -5.56 -1.20
CA GLY A 192 -2.89 -6.82 -1.16
C GLY A 192 -3.52 -7.95 -1.98
N ASN A 193 -4.80 -7.84 -2.37
CA ASN A 193 -5.47 -8.90 -3.13
C ASN A 193 -5.12 -8.82 -4.62
N GLN A 194 -4.50 -9.88 -5.14
CA GLN A 194 -4.10 -9.96 -6.54
C GLN A 194 -5.29 -9.83 -7.51
N ALA A 195 -6.49 -10.31 -7.16
CA ALA A 195 -7.68 -10.14 -7.98
C ALA A 195 -8.08 -8.66 -8.11
N CYS A 196 -7.76 -7.83 -7.10
CA CYS A 196 -7.91 -6.39 -7.19
C CYS A 196 -6.82 -5.78 -8.08
N ARG A 197 -5.60 -6.32 -8.12
CA ARG A 197 -4.45 -5.72 -8.86
C ARG A 197 -4.35 -6.16 -10.33
N ASN A 198 -4.60 -7.42 -10.62
CA ASN A 198 -4.49 -8.05 -11.94
C ASN A 198 -5.68 -9.01 -12.18
N PRO A 199 -6.68 -8.61 -12.97
CA PRO A 199 -7.88 -9.41 -13.20
C PRO A 199 -7.69 -10.62 -14.14
N GLU A 200 -6.52 -10.79 -14.77
CA GLU A 200 -6.23 -11.92 -15.68
C GLU A 200 -5.57 -13.12 -14.97
N GLY A 201 -5.60 -13.16 -13.63
CA GLY A 201 -4.87 -14.13 -12.81
C GLY A 201 -5.71 -15.20 -12.11
N ASP A 202 -6.78 -15.69 -12.74
CA ASP A 202 -7.49 -16.92 -12.35
C ASP A 202 -7.16 -18.08 -13.31
#